data_AF-A0A7V8W9Y1-F1
#
_entry.id   AF-A0A7V8W9Y1-F1
#
_cell.length_a   1.000
_cell.length_b   1.000
_cell.length_c   1.000
_cell.angle_alpha   90.00
_cell.angle_beta   90.00
_cell.angle_gamma   90.00
#
_symmetry.space_group_name_H-M   'P 1'
#
loop_
_entity.id
_entity.type
_entity.pdbx_description
1 polymer ?
#
loop_
_entity_poly.entity_id
_entity_poly.type
_entity_poly.pdbx_seq_one_letter_code
_entity_poly.pdbx_strand_id
1 'polypeptide(L)'
;MAIVEATRELEERGTPIGWDGRRLTEMLADSDRLLSESGSYLGLDGRLEMKESDPIGYEKLFSRLRGGLVSARETALNISASPIVRELGELCFALYTPEGDSIALSTGIIVHVHTMSDAIKYMVREDYEDNPGIRPGDIFANNNPTIGNVHNADVQTFVPIFWEGELVAWAGGVT
;
A
#
# COMPACT_ATOMS: atom_id res chain seq x y z
N MET A 1 1.65 8.32 30.49
CA MET A 1 0.53 7.96 29.61
C MET A 1 -0.08 9.26 29.14
N ALA A 2 0.40 9.81 28.03
CA ALA A 2 -0.17 11.02 27.45
C ALA A 2 -1.51 10.61 26.82
N ILE A 3 -2.61 11.01 27.45
CA ILE A 3 -3.93 10.94 26.82
C ILE A 3 -3.90 12.02 25.74
N VAL A 4 -3.96 11.61 24.48
CA VAL A 4 -4.06 12.52 23.35
C VAL A 4 -5.45 13.17 23.41
N GLU A 5 -5.54 14.37 23.99
CA GLU A 5 -6.76 15.19 24.04
C GLU A 5 -7.20 15.72 22.67
N ALA A 6 -6.41 15.51 21.61
CA ALA A 6 -6.68 16.01 20.25
C ALA A 6 -7.81 15.29 19.49
N THR A 7 -8.47 14.27 20.06
CA THR A 7 -9.37 13.36 19.32
C THR A 7 -10.77 13.92 18.99
N ARG A 8 -11.01 15.23 19.10
CA ARG A 8 -12.34 15.81 18.81
C ARG A 8 -12.37 16.91 17.76
N GLU A 9 -11.25 17.56 17.49
CA GLU A 9 -11.19 18.57 16.42
C GLU A 9 -10.71 17.88 15.15
N LEU A 10 -11.53 17.97 14.09
CA LEU A 10 -11.14 17.49 12.76
C LEU A 10 -9.93 18.30 12.32
N GLU A 11 -8.89 17.61 11.84
CA GLU A 11 -7.73 18.29 11.29
C GLU A 11 -8.14 19.17 10.10
N GLU A 12 -7.47 20.31 9.93
CA GLU A 12 -7.69 21.16 8.77
C GLU A 12 -7.31 20.41 7.50
N ARG A 13 -8.11 20.59 6.46
CA ARG A 13 -7.93 19.92 5.17
C ARG A 13 -6.51 20.16 4.64
N GLY A 14 -5.75 19.08 4.51
CA GLY A 14 -4.37 19.12 4.05
C GLY A 14 -4.23 19.50 2.57
N THR A 15 -2.99 19.83 2.18
CA THR A 15 -2.61 19.90 0.76
C THR A 15 -2.63 18.50 0.14
N PRO A 16 -3.00 18.37 -1.14
CA PRO A 16 -2.97 17.07 -1.81
C PRO A 16 -1.58 16.42 -1.74
N ILE A 17 -1.54 15.10 -1.52
CA ILE A 17 -0.29 14.34 -1.36
C ILE A 17 0.03 13.41 -2.52
N GLY A 18 -0.87 13.24 -3.48
CA GLY A 18 -0.63 12.42 -4.68
C GLY A 18 0.30 13.09 -5.69
N TRP A 19 0.69 12.34 -6.72
CA TRP A 19 1.53 12.85 -7.81
C TRP A 19 0.91 14.08 -8.46
N ASP A 20 1.74 14.97 -9.00
CA ASP A 20 1.29 16.19 -9.71
C ASP A 20 0.32 17.07 -8.89
N GLY A 21 0.42 17.01 -7.55
CA GLY A 21 -0.45 17.75 -6.63
C GLY A 21 -1.90 17.29 -6.62
N ARG A 22 -2.16 16.03 -6.98
CA ARG A 22 -3.49 15.42 -6.98
C ARG A 22 -3.88 14.84 -5.64
N ARG A 23 -5.18 14.71 -5.38
CA ARG A 23 -5.69 13.97 -4.22
C ARG A 23 -5.75 12.48 -4.48
N LEU A 24 -5.63 11.67 -3.44
CA LEU A 24 -5.70 10.21 -3.56
C LEU A 24 -7.07 9.75 -4.07
N THR A 25 -8.14 10.43 -3.64
CA THR A 25 -9.51 10.17 -4.14
C THR A 25 -9.64 10.41 -5.63
N GLU A 26 -9.00 11.47 -6.15
CA GLU A 26 -8.97 11.77 -7.58
C GLU A 26 -8.17 10.71 -8.35
N MET A 27 -7.02 10.28 -7.82
CA MET A 27 -6.19 9.24 -8.43
C MET A 27 -6.94 7.90 -8.51
N LEU A 28 -7.60 7.49 -7.42
CA LEU A 28 -8.39 6.26 -7.39
C LEU A 28 -9.57 6.32 -8.37
N ALA A 29 -10.32 7.43 -8.36
CA ALA A 29 -11.44 7.62 -9.27
C ALA A 29 -11.01 7.60 -10.75
N ASP A 30 -9.86 8.19 -11.07
CA ASP A 30 -9.31 8.13 -12.41
C ASP A 30 -8.84 6.73 -12.81
N SER A 31 -8.22 5.97 -11.89
CA SER A 31 -7.83 4.58 -12.14
C SER A 31 -9.05 3.73 -12.52
N ASP A 32 -10.12 3.83 -11.73
CA ASP A 32 -11.38 3.11 -11.98
C ASP A 32 -12.05 3.55 -13.30
N ARG A 33 -12.11 4.86 -13.54
CA ARG A 33 -12.68 5.41 -14.79
C ARG A 33 -11.90 4.94 -16.01
N LEU A 34 -10.58 5.10 -16.01
CA LEU A 34 -9.72 4.73 -17.14
C LEU A 34 -9.77 3.22 -17.41
N LEU A 35 -9.80 2.39 -16.36
CA LEU A 35 -9.98 0.95 -16.51
C LEU A 35 -11.33 0.62 -17.17
N SER A 36 -12.41 1.28 -16.73
CA SER A 36 -13.76 1.06 -17.26
C SER A 36 -13.92 1.50 -18.73
N GLU A 37 -13.28 2.61 -19.11
CA GLU A 37 -13.39 3.21 -20.44
C GLU A 37 -12.48 2.51 -21.47
N SER A 38 -11.27 2.12 -21.05
CA SER A 38 -10.26 1.55 -21.96
C SER A 38 -10.16 0.02 -21.91
N GLY A 39 -10.64 -0.61 -20.82
CA GLY A 39 -10.40 -2.03 -20.54
C GLY A 39 -8.98 -2.35 -20.10
N SER A 40 -8.13 -1.34 -19.86
CA SER A 40 -6.72 -1.50 -19.48
C SER A 40 -6.39 -0.70 -18.23
N TYR A 41 -5.51 -1.23 -17.37
CA TYR A 41 -5.07 -0.57 -16.14
C TYR A 41 -4.51 0.84 -16.46
N LEU A 42 -4.98 1.86 -15.74
CA LEU A 42 -4.65 3.28 -15.96
C LEU A 42 -4.78 3.76 -17.42
N GLY A 43 -5.62 3.13 -18.24
CA GLY A 43 -5.78 3.56 -19.62
C GLY A 43 -4.60 3.24 -20.53
N LEU A 44 -3.72 2.32 -20.12
CA LEU A 44 -2.56 1.93 -20.92
C LEU A 44 -3.01 1.42 -22.30
N ASP A 45 -2.51 2.06 -23.35
CA ASP A 45 -2.88 1.81 -24.76
C ASP A 45 -2.22 0.56 -25.37
N GLY A 46 -1.69 -0.32 -24.52
CA GLY A 46 -0.88 -1.46 -24.89
C GLY A 46 0.61 -1.16 -25.01
N ARG A 47 1.03 0.11 -24.97
CA ARG A 47 2.44 0.48 -24.91
C ARG A 47 2.91 0.59 -23.47
N LEU A 48 4.04 -0.04 -23.17
CA LEU A 48 4.67 0.01 -21.86
C LEU A 48 5.98 0.76 -21.97
N GLU A 49 5.91 2.10 -21.99
CA GLU A 49 7.01 2.99 -22.38
C GLU A 49 8.36 2.59 -21.77
N MET A 50 8.44 2.49 -20.43
CA MET A 50 9.69 2.12 -19.75
C MET A 50 10.19 0.73 -20.15
N LYS A 51 9.29 -0.25 -20.27
CA LYS A 51 9.63 -1.63 -20.64
C LYS A 51 10.09 -1.73 -22.10
N GLU A 52 9.55 -0.89 -22.98
CA GLU A 52 9.89 -0.83 -24.40
C GLU A 52 11.19 -0.04 -24.65
N SER A 53 11.35 1.11 -24.00
CA SER A 53 12.49 2.01 -24.21
C SER A 53 13.75 1.58 -23.44
N ASP A 54 13.58 1.03 -22.24
CA ASP A 54 14.67 0.54 -21.38
C ASP A 54 14.29 -0.78 -20.66
N PRO A 55 14.21 -1.90 -21.41
CA PRO A 55 13.83 -3.20 -20.84
C PRO A 55 14.78 -3.68 -19.74
N ILE A 56 16.07 -3.32 -19.82
CA ILE A 56 17.07 -3.69 -18.80
C ILE A 56 16.83 -2.87 -17.53
N GLY A 57 16.58 -1.57 -17.66
CA GLY A 57 16.22 -0.70 -16.54
C GLY A 57 14.94 -1.14 -15.85
N TYR A 58 13.90 -1.45 -16.63
CA TYR A 58 12.64 -2.00 -16.12
C TYR A 58 12.87 -3.29 -15.30
N GLU A 59 13.56 -4.28 -15.88
CA GLU A 59 13.80 -5.56 -15.20
C GLU A 59 14.69 -5.39 -13.97
N LYS A 60 15.69 -4.50 -14.02
CA LYS A 60 16.52 -4.17 -12.87
C LYS A 60 15.70 -3.59 -11.72
N LEU A 61 14.75 -2.69 -11.99
CA LEU A 61 13.86 -2.14 -10.97
C LEU A 61 12.97 -3.23 -10.38
N PHE A 62 12.27 -3.98 -11.23
CA PHE A 62 11.38 -5.06 -10.80
C PHE A 62 12.12 -6.10 -9.94
N SER A 63 13.28 -6.57 -10.41
CA SER A 63 14.11 -7.54 -9.70
C SER A 63 14.59 -7.02 -8.34
N ARG A 64 14.95 -5.73 -8.23
CA ARG A 64 15.36 -5.12 -6.95
C ARG A 64 14.20 -4.98 -5.97
N LEU A 65 13.03 -4.54 -6.42
CA LEU A 65 11.84 -4.40 -5.57
C LEU A 65 11.38 -5.76 -5.05
N ARG A 66 11.21 -6.74 -5.97
CA ARG A 66 10.81 -8.11 -5.61
C ARG A 66 11.83 -8.78 -4.69
N GLY A 67 13.12 -8.65 -5.00
CA GLY A 67 14.21 -9.18 -4.16
C GLY A 67 14.20 -8.58 -2.76
N GLY A 68 14.01 -7.26 -2.65
CA GLY A 68 13.89 -6.56 -1.37
C GLY A 68 12.73 -7.05 -0.52
N LEU A 69 11.56 -7.27 -1.12
CA LEU A 69 10.38 -7.79 -0.42
C LEU A 69 10.58 -9.23 0.07
N VAL A 70 11.20 -10.09 -0.74
CA VAL A 70 11.56 -11.45 -0.31
C VAL A 70 12.56 -11.40 0.85
N SER A 71 13.61 -10.58 0.75
CA SER A 71 14.58 -10.43 1.84
C SER A 71 13.96 -9.85 3.12
N ALA A 72 13.04 -8.91 3.00
CA ALA A 72 12.31 -8.34 4.14
C ALA A 72 11.49 -9.43 4.87
N ARG A 73 10.76 -10.26 4.11
CA ARG A 73 10.05 -11.41 4.66
C ARG A 73 10.97 -12.36 5.40
N GLU A 74 12.02 -12.85 4.75
CA GLU A 74 12.95 -13.82 5.34
C GLU A 74 13.64 -13.29 6.59
N THR A 75 13.92 -11.99 6.62
CA THR A 75 14.49 -11.34 7.81
C THR A 75 13.45 -11.26 8.94
N ALA A 76 12.23 -10.82 8.65
CA ALA A 76 11.18 -10.62 9.64
C ALA A 76 10.70 -11.90 10.32
N LEU A 77 10.78 -13.06 9.63
CA LEU A 77 10.50 -14.39 10.21
C LEU A 77 11.23 -14.62 11.55
N ASN A 78 12.44 -14.06 11.68
CA ASN A 78 13.31 -14.30 12.82
C ASN A 78 12.98 -13.42 14.05
N ILE A 79 12.04 -12.48 13.92
CA ILE A 79 11.64 -11.58 15.00
C ILE A 79 10.54 -12.20 15.86
N SER A 80 9.59 -12.91 15.23
CA SER A 80 8.42 -13.44 15.92
C SER A 80 8.75 -14.60 16.86
N ALA A 81 8.09 -14.60 18.02
CA ALA A 81 8.09 -15.73 18.94
C ALA A 81 7.04 -16.79 18.56
N SER A 82 6.05 -16.44 17.73
CA SER A 82 5.00 -17.37 17.30
C SER A 82 5.55 -18.35 16.25
N PRO A 83 5.42 -19.68 16.44
CA PRO A 83 5.79 -20.66 15.43
C PRO A 83 5.01 -20.49 14.12
N ILE A 84 3.79 -19.93 14.18
CA ILE A 84 2.96 -19.66 13.00
C ILE A 84 3.67 -18.68 12.06
N VAL A 85 4.22 -17.59 12.59
CA VAL A 85 5.00 -16.66 11.79
C VAL A 85 6.40 -17.23 11.53
N ARG A 86 7.11 -17.67 12.58
CA ARG A 86 8.54 -18.01 12.50
C ARG A 86 8.83 -19.26 11.66
N GLU A 87 8.01 -20.31 11.80
CA GLU A 87 8.27 -21.63 11.20
C GLU A 87 7.36 -21.90 10.00
N LEU A 88 6.07 -21.56 10.10
CA LEU A 88 5.13 -21.76 8.99
C LEU A 88 5.21 -20.63 7.95
N GLY A 89 5.68 -19.45 8.36
CA GLY A 89 5.84 -18.32 7.47
C GLY A 89 4.53 -17.67 7.04
N GLU A 90 3.54 -17.66 7.95
CA GLU A 90 2.28 -16.95 7.78
C GLU A 90 2.49 -15.43 7.96
N LEU A 91 3.20 -14.83 7.01
CA LEU A 91 3.33 -13.38 6.83
C LEU A 91 3.56 -13.06 5.35
N CYS A 92 3.18 -11.87 4.94
CA CYS A 92 3.36 -11.38 3.58
C CYS A 92 3.65 -9.88 3.59
N PHE A 93 4.58 -9.44 2.73
CA PHE A 93 4.88 -8.04 2.48
C PHE A 93 4.61 -7.68 1.02
N ALA A 94 4.07 -6.50 0.79
CA ALA A 94 3.80 -5.98 -0.55
C ALA A 94 4.05 -4.47 -0.63
N LEU A 95 4.33 -4.01 -1.84
CA LEU A 95 4.39 -2.59 -2.19
C LEU A 95 3.16 -2.23 -3.02
N TYR A 96 2.57 -1.07 -2.76
CA TYR A 96 1.38 -0.57 -3.43
C TYR A 96 1.62 0.82 -4.01
N THR A 97 0.90 1.14 -5.09
CA THR A 97 0.77 2.52 -5.59
C THR A 97 0.02 3.39 -4.57
N PRO A 98 0.08 4.73 -4.67
CA PRO A 98 -0.60 5.62 -3.73
C PRO A 98 -2.11 5.36 -3.60
N GLU A 99 -2.78 5.02 -4.72
CA GLU A 99 -4.19 4.64 -4.81
C GLU A 99 -4.49 3.19 -4.40
N GLY A 100 -3.46 2.42 -4.05
CA GLY A 100 -3.60 1.12 -3.38
C GLY A 100 -3.52 -0.11 -4.27
N ASP A 101 -2.99 -0.03 -5.48
CA ASP A 101 -2.79 -1.20 -6.36
C ASP A 101 -1.42 -1.84 -6.15
N SER A 102 -1.35 -3.18 -6.06
CA SER A 102 -0.12 -3.90 -5.73
C SER A 102 0.90 -3.87 -6.88
N ILE A 103 2.13 -3.44 -6.58
CA ILE A 103 3.27 -3.37 -7.51
C ILE A 103 4.11 -4.65 -7.47
N ALA A 104 4.47 -5.10 -6.27
CA ALA A 104 5.29 -6.28 -6.05
C ALA A 104 5.01 -6.86 -4.65
N LEU A 105 5.28 -8.16 -4.47
CA LEU A 105 4.99 -8.87 -3.23
C LEU A 105 6.09 -9.89 -2.89
N SER A 106 6.16 -10.25 -1.61
CA SER A 106 6.85 -11.44 -1.12
C SER A 106 6.01 -12.71 -1.36
N THR A 107 6.54 -13.87 -0.97
CA THR A 107 5.76 -15.11 -0.84
C THR A 107 4.97 -15.14 0.48
N GLY A 108 4.27 -16.24 0.78
CA GLY A 108 3.53 -16.45 2.03
C GLY A 108 2.02 -16.44 1.83
N ILE A 109 1.30 -15.83 2.77
CA ILE A 109 -0.17 -15.71 2.77
C ILE A 109 -0.66 -14.64 1.78
N ILE A 110 -0.49 -14.89 0.49
CA ILE A 110 -0.72 -13.91 -0.58
C ILE A 110 -2.18 -13.49 -0.78
N VAL A 111 -3.15 -14.14 -0.12
CA VAL A 111 -4.54 -13.67 -0.08
C VAL A 111 -4.61 -12.21 0.39
N HIS A 112 -3.70 -11.82 1.28
CA HIS A 112 -3.67 -10.47 1.82
C HIS A 112 -3.14 -9.41 0.87
N VAL A 113 -2.60 -9.77 -0.30
CA VAL A 113 -2.24 -8.77 -1.31
C VAL A 113 -3.46 -7.94 -1.69
N HIS A 114 -4.60 -8.60 -1.88
CA HIS A 114 -5.86 -7.94 -2.17
C HIS A 114 -6.50 -7.31 -0.92
N THR A 115 -6.47 -7.99 0.24
CA THR A 115 -7.12 -7.43 1.44
C THR A 115 -6.42 -6.18 1.98
N MET A 116 -5.10 -6.08 1.81
CA MET A 116 -4.33 -4.87 2.09
C MET A 116 -4.60 -3.77 1.05
N SER A 117 -4.76 -4.12 -0.23
CA SER A 117 -5.17 -3.18 -1.28
C SER A 117 -6.54 -2.55 -0.96
N ASP A 118 -7.52 -3.36 -0.54
CA ASP A 118 -8.85 -2.88 -0.17
C ASP A 118 -8.81 -1.98 1.07
N ALA A 119 -7.97 -2.28 2.06
CA ALA A 119 -7.78 -1.43 3.22
C ALA A 119 -7.17 -0.07 2.87
N ILE A 120 -6.17 -0.02 1.96
CA ILE A 120 -5.62 1.25 1.45
C ILE A 120 -6.70 2.03 0.69
N LYS A 121 -7.42 1.37 -0.23
CA LYS A 121 -8.52 1.99 -0.98
C LYS A 121 -9.65 2.47 -0.07
N TYR A 122 -9.91 1.79 1.03
CA TYR A 122 -10.84 2.24 2.06
C TYR A 122 -10.36 3.54 2.70
N MET A 123 -9.09 3.61 3.14
CA MET A 123 -8.52 4.87 3.68
C MET A 123 -8.65 6.03 2.68
N VAL A 124 -8.38 5.77 1.39
CA VAL A 124 -8.55 6.76 0.33
C VAL A 124 -10.01 7.23 0.23
N ARG A 125 -10.98 6.31 0.18
CA ARG A 125 -12.42 6.63 0.05
C ARG A 125 -13.00 7.36 1.25
N GLU A 126 -12.45 7.11 2.44
CA GLU A 126 -12.87 7.73 3.70
C GLU A 126 -12.07 8.99 4.03
N ASP A 127 -11.42 9.61 3.03
CA ASP A 127 -10.71 10.88 3.15
C ASP A 127 -9.64 10.89 4.26
N TYR A 128 -8.92 9.78 4.47
CA TYR A 128 -7.81 9.73 5.43
C TYR A 128 -6.70 10.72 5.09
N GLU A 129 -6.59 11.13 3.82
CA GLU A 129 -5.71 12.21 3.37
C GLU A 129 -6.00 13.53 4.12
N ASP A 130 -7.27 13.79 4.46
CA ASP A 130 -7.70 15.00 5.18
C ASP A 130 -7.77 14.77 6.70
N ASN A 131 -8.26 13.61 7.15
CA ASN A 131 -8.32 13.26 8.58
C ASN A 131 -8.32 11.73 8.76
N PRO A 132 -7.36 11.13 9.49
CA PRO A 132 -6.37 11.76 10.38
C PRO A 132 -5.14 12.35 9.69
N GLY A 133 -5.16 12.49 8.36
CA GLY A 133 -4.00 12.83 7.57
C GLY A 133 -3.10 11.61 7.34
N ILE A 134 -2.32 11.66 6.26
CA ILE A 134 -1.31 10.65 5.91
C ILE A 134 0.01 11.38 5.77
N ARG A 135 0.96 11.14 6.67
CA ARG A 135 2.22 11.88 6.76
C ARG A 135 3.44 10.95 6.75
N PRO A 136 4.62 11.46 6.35
CA PRO A 136 5.86 10.70 6.45
C PRO A 136 6.11 10.21 7.88
N GLY A 137 6.31 8.91 8.04
CA GLY A 137 6.58 8.28 9.33
C GLY A 137 5.34 7.76 10.07
N ASP A 138 4.13 8.00 9.55
CA ASP A 138 2.91 7.42 10.10
C ASP A 138 2.88 5.89 9.93
N ILE A 139 2.14 5.23 10.81
CA ILE A 139 1.92 3.78 10.76
C ILE A 139 0.42 3.53 10.96
N PHE A 140 -0.20 2.87 10.01
CA PHE A 140 -1.59 2.45 10.09
C PHE A 140 -1.66 0.96 10.37
N ALA A 141 -2.62 0.53 11.19
CA ALA A 141 -2.87 -0.88 11.47
C ALA A 141 -4.34 -1.21 11.22
N ASN A 142 -4.60 -2.36 10.59
CA ASN A 142 -5.95 -2.83 10.29
C ASN A 142 -6.04 -4.34 10.45
N ASN A 143 -7.16 -4.81 10.99
CA ASN A 143 -7.56 -6.21 10.90
C ASN A 143 -9.06 -6.37 10.68
N ASN A 144 -9.77 -5.30 10.29
CA ASN A 144 -11.22 -5.29 10.22
C ASN A 144 -11.72 -6.10 9.00
N PRO A 145 -12.45 -7.23 9.22
CA PRO A 145 -12.94 -8.06 8.13
C PRO A 145 -14.08 -7.41 7.34
N THR A 146 -14.76 -6.40 7.88
CA THR A 146 -15.87 -5.74 7.17
C THR A 146 -15.40 -4.81 6.05
N ILE A 147 -14.11 -4.47 6.01
CA ILE A 147 -13.51 -3.58 4.99
C ILE A 147 -12.50 -4.30 4.09
N GLY A 148 -12.51 -5.64 4.08
CA GLY A 148 -11.75 -6.45 3.13
C GLY A 148 -10.85 -7.54 3.74
N ASN A 149 -10.60 -7.55 5.05
CA ASN A 149 -9.74 -8.56 5.66
C ASN A 149 -10.39 -9.96 5.74
N VAL A 150 -9.58 -11.02 5.82
CA VAL A 150 -10.07 -12.42 5.91
C VAL A 150 -10.70 -12.69 7.28
N HIS A 151 -9.97 -12.38 8.34
CA HIS A 151 -10.41 -12.46 9.71
C HIS A 151 -9.53 -11.60 10.62
N ASN A 152 -9.96 -11.34 11.84
CA ASN A 152 -9.29 -10.43 12.76
C ASN A 152 -7.93 -10.92 13.28
N ALA A 153 -7.58 -12.20 13.08
CA ALA A 153 -6.29 -12.73 13.51
C ALA A 153 -5.12 -12.25 12.63
N ASP A 154 -5.39 -11.89 11.36
CA ASP A 154 -4.37 -11.38 10.45
C ASP A 154 -4.31 -9.86 10.61
N VAL A 155 -3.19 -9.36 11.12
CA VAL A 155 -3.02 -7.93 11.42
C VAL A 155 -2.16 -7.30 10.34
N GLN A 156 -2.76 -6.37 9.61
CA GLN A 156 -2.10 -5.59 8.56
C GLN A 156 -1.45 -4.34 9.18
N THR A 157 -0.27 -4.00 8.70
CA THR A 157 0.45 -2.76 8.99
C THR A 157 0.80 -2.07 7.68
N PHE A 158 0.55 -0.77 7.60
CA PHE A 158 0.85 0.07 6.44
C PHE A 158 1.74 1.23 6.83
N VAL A 159 2.75 1.48 6.00
CA VAL A 159 3.64 2.63 6.11
C VAL A 159 3.62 3.39 4.79
N PRO A 160 3.23 4.67 4.77
CA PRO A 160 3.30 5.49 3.57
C PRO A 160 4.75 5.86 3.25
N ILE A 161 5.10 5.78 1.96
CA ILE A 161 6.44 6.09 1.46
C ILE A 161 6.36 7.40 0.69
N PHE A 162 7.05 8.42 1.20
CA PHE A 162 7.09 9.75 0.59
C PHE A 162 8.41 10.04 -0.12
N TRP A 163 8.33 10.79 -1.21
CA TRP A 163 9.47 11.38 -1.91
C TRP A 163 9.13 12.83 -2.29
N GLU A 164 10.00 13.78 -1.95
CA GLU A 164 9.82 15.21 -2.28
C GLU A 164 8.46 15.81 -1.88
N GLY A 165 7.84 15.29 -0.83
CA GLY A 165 6.54 15.76 -0.33
C GLY A 165 5.33 15.04 -0.91
N GLU A 166 5.52 14.14 -1.87
CA GLU A 166 4.46 13.32 -2.49
C GLU A 166 4.49 11.89 -1.96
N LEU A 167 3.30 11.30 -1.78
CA LEU A 167 3.12 9.89 -1.50
C LEU A 167 3.38 9.12 -2.80
N VAL A 168 4.43 8.30 -2.81
CA VAL A 168 4.84 7.54 -4.00
C VAL A 168 4.50 6.05 -3.91
N ALA A 169 4.30 5.52 -2.70
CA ALA A 169 3.93 4.13 -2.49
C ALA A 169 3.43 3.87 -1.06
N TRP A 170 2.89 2.68 -0.82
CA TRP A 170 2.74 2.11 0.51
C TRP A 170 3.56 0.84 0.65
N ALA A 171 4.16 0.62 1.82
CA ALA A 171 4.59 -0.69 2.26
C ALA A 171 3.49 -1.31 3.13
N GLY A 172 2.97 -2.46 2.71
CA GLY A 172 2.02 -3.27 3.48
C GLY A 172 2.69 -4.53 4.00
N GLY A 173 2.39 -4.90 5.24
CA GLY A 173 2.78 -6.17 5.84
C GLY A 173 1.61 -6.78 6.60
N VAL A 174 1.47 -8.09 6.54
CA VAL A 174 0.50 -8.85 7.35
C VAL A 174 1.21 -9.97 8.10
N THR A 175 0.75 -10.25 9.32
CA THR A 175 1.19 -11.35 10.19
C THR A 175 0.01 -11.93 10.95
#